data_AF-A0A8S2WSN4-F1
#
_entry.id   AF-A0A8S2WSN4-F1
#
_cell.length_a   1.000
_cell.length_b   1.000
_cell.length_c   1.000
_cell.angle_alpha   90.00
_cell.angle_beta   90.00
_cell.angle_gamma   90.00
#
_symmetry.space_group_name_H-M   'P 1'
#
loop_
_entity.id
_entity.type
_entity.pdbx_description
1 polymer ?
#
loop_
_entity_poly.entity_id
_entity_poly.type
_entity_poly.pdbx_seq_one_letter_code
_entity_poly.pdbx_strand_id
1 'polypeptide(L)'
;MKAPVVCPLTEYGCCHTIVRYDFGNHLITVQHQQSLLTFLEKLQESLKGINPNTKSLTTTSTAVEQENIDHSSLMEIEHANTSYSSTHINDLFVELRKCYELLTILTQGAQTSLNDTNRLNTELLHLNNPMTGIHKQLNEPKKNITEIDNYIATIGANQERLQQDLSYARQKIEEIQNVSYDGNLIWRVTSVSDKTPNAK
;
A
#
# COMPACT_ATOMS: atom_id res chain seq x y z
N MET A 1 10.76 -32.50 10.81
CA MET A 1 11.62 -31.70 11.70
C MET A 1 12.10 -30.47 10.94
N LYS A 2 11.88 -29.27 11.49
CA LYS A 2 12.33 -28.01 10.86
C LYS A 2 13.80 -27.81 11.22
N ALA A 3 14.69 -27.77 10.23
CA ALA A 3 16.13 -27.58 10.48
C ALA A 3 16.41 -26.08 10.69
N PRO A 4 16.88 -25.66 11.88
CA PRO A 4 17.38 -24.30 12.08
C PRO A 4 18.65 -24.07 11.25
N VAL A 5 18.74 -22.89 10.63
CA VAL A 5 19.93 -22.42 9.91
C VAL A 5 20.45 -21.18 10.64
N VAL A 6 21.75 -21.17 10.90
CA VAL A 6 22.44 -20.05 11.53
C VAL A 6 22.63 -18.94 10.50
N CYS A 7 22.39 -17.69 10.90
CA CYS A 7 22.59 -16.54 10.02
C CYS A 7 24.07 -16.42 9.62
N PRO A 8 24.40 -16.22 8.32
CA PRO A 8 25.79 -15.99 7.91
C PRO A 8 26.39 -14.70 8.49
N LEU A 9 25.56 -13.76 8.96
CA LEU A 9 25.99 -12.51 9.58
C LEU A 9 26.13 -12.60 11.11
N THR A 10 26.20 -13.80 11.69
CA THR A 10 26.31 -13.98 13.14
C THR A 10 27.57 -13.33 13.70
N GLU A 11 28.69 -13.41 12.98
CA GLU A 11 29.96 -12.76 13.34
C GLU A 11 29.92 -11.23 13.29
N TYR A 12 28.87 -10.67 12.67
CA TYR A 12 28.65 -9.23 12.51
C TYR A 12 27.47 -8.72 13.36
N GLY A 13 26.99 -9.52 14.31
CA GLY A 13 25.98 -9.10 15.30
C GLY A 13 24.57 -9.65 15.08
N CYS A 14 24.37 -10.52 14.09
CA CYS A 14 23.05 -11.10 13.82
C CYS A 14 22.81 -12.37 14.65
N CYS A 15 22.10 -12.29 15.78
CA CYS A 15 21.95 -13.42 16.71
C CYS A 15 20.74 -14.35 16.44
N HIS A 16 20.11 -14.27 15.27
CA HIS A 16 18.91 -15.06 15.00
C HIS A 16 19.23 -16.45 14.45
N THR A 17 18.69 -17.48 15.10
CA THR A 17 18.58 -18.83 14.55
C THR A 17 17.30 -18.91 13.72
N ILE A 18 17.43 -19.11 12.41
CA ILE A 18 16.32 -18.91 11.47
C ILE A 18 15.83 -20.25 10.97
N VAL A 19 14.52 -20.45 10.93
CA VAL A 19 13.94 -21.59 10.20
C VAL A 19 13.98 -21.24 8.71
N ARG A 20 14.46 -22.14 7.83
CA ARG A 20 14.63 -21.85 6.38
C ARG A 20 13.46 -21.12 5.69
N TYR A 21 12.23 -21.42 6.10
CA TYR A 21 11.02 -20.79 5.53
C TYR A 21 10.89 -19.30 5.92
N ASP A 22 11.39 -18.90 7.08
CA ASP A 22 11.29 -17.54 7.62
C ASP A 22 12.50 -16.66 7.25
N PHE A 23 13.38 -17.14 6.36
CA PHE A 23 14.59 -16.42 5.95
C PHE A 23 14.27 -15.07 5.29
N GLY A 24 13.19 -14.98 4.51
CA GLY A 24 12.74 -13.72 3.90
C GLY A 24 12.39 -12.64 4.93
N ASN A 25 11.66 -13.00 5.99
CA ASN A 25 11.31 -12.07 7.07
C ASN A 25 12.53 -11.66 7.88
N HIS A 26 13.50 -12.57 8.02
CA HIS A 26 14.74 -12.29 8.73
C HIS A 26 15.58 -11.21 8.05
N LEU A 27 15.68 -11.23 6.71
CA LEU A 27 16.45 -10.24 5.93
C LEU A 27 16.00 -8.79 6.16
N ILE A 28 14.73 -8.59 6.52
CA ILE A 28 14.11 -7.28 6.70
C ILE A 28 14.26 -6.79 8.16
N THR A 29 14.71 -7.64 9.08
CA THR A 29 14.89 -7.22 10.48
C THR A 29 15.97 -6.15 10.60
N VAL A 30 15.72 -5.16 11.45
CA VAL A 30 16.66 -4.05 11.74
C VAL A 30 18.02 -4.60 12.16
N GLN A 31 18.04 -5.67 12.95
CA GLN A 31 19.27 -6.30 13.40
C GLN A 31 20.07 -6.94 12.25
N HIS A 32 19.39 -7.64 11.32
CA HIS A 32 20.06 -8.22 10.16
C HIS A 32 20.63 -7.12 9.25
N GLN A 33 19.87 -6.05 9.03
CA GLN A 33 20.30 -4.88 8.25
C GLN A 33 21.51 -4.17 8.90
N GLN A 34 21.51 -4.01 10.22
CA GLN A 34 22.64 -3.43 10.96
C GLN A 34 23.90 -4.30 10.86
N SER A 35 23.73 -5.63 10.93
CA SER A 35 24.84 -6.58 10.80
C SER A 35 25.41 -6.58 9.39
N LEU A 36 24.54 -6.43 8.38
CA LEU A 36 24.94 -6.30 6.98
C LEU A 36 25.76 -5.03 6.74
N LEU A 37 25.34 -3.89 7.30
CA LEU A 37 26.09 -2.63 7.22
C LEU A 37 27.47 -2.75 7.87
N THR A 38 27.53 -3.35 9.06
CA THR A 38 28.79 -3.57 9.78
C THR A 38 29.76 -4.45 8.99
N PHE A 39 29.24 -5.48 8.30
CA PHE A 39 30.04 -6.30 7.40
C PHE A 39 30.57 -5.49 6.21
N LEU A 40 29.71 -4.70 5.55
CA LEU A 40 30.10 -3.88 4.40
C LEU A 40 31.15 -2.83 4.76
N GLU A 41 31.06 -2.22 5.94
CA GLU A 41 32.06 -1.26 6.43
C GLU A 41 33.43 -1.91 6.61
N LYS A 42 33.49 -3.07 7.28
CA LYS A 42 34.74 -3.85 7.44
C LYS A 42 35.33 -4.30 6.11
N LEU A 43 34.47 -4.67 5.16
CA LEU A 43 34.88 -5.06 3.83
C LEU A 43 35.45 -3.88 3.03
N GLN A 44 34.82 -2.71 3.13
CA GLN A 44 35.32 -1.48 2.51
C GLN A 44 36.68 -1.07 3.08
N GLU A 45 36.89 -1.22 4.39
CA GLU A 45 38.18 -0.98 5.03
C GLU A 45 39.25 -1.96 4.53
N SER A 46 38.89 -3.24 4.37
CA SER A 46 39.80 -4.27 3.86
C SER A 46 40.20 -4.03 2.39
N LEU A 47 39.28 -3.49 1.58
CA LEU A 47 39.54 -3.14 0.18
C LEU A 47 40.32 -1.84 -0.01
N LYS A 48 40.24 -0.88 0.92
CA LYS A 48 41.01 0.38 0.88
C LYS A 48 42.53 0.16 0.94
N GLY A 49 42.99 -1.01 1.39
CA GLY A 49 44.41 -1.41 1.38
C GLY A 49 44.93 -1.87 0.01
N ILE A 50 44.07 -2.04 -1.00
CA ILE A 50 44.44 -2.58 -2.31
C ILE A 50 44.63 -1.42 -3.30
N ASN A 51 45.89 -1.09 -3.60
CA ASN A 51 46.24 -0.14 -4.65
C ASN A 51 46.06 -0.82 -6.03
N PRO A 52 45.18 -0.33 -6.93
CA PRO A 52 44.86 -1.00 -8.20
C PRO A 52 45.97 -0.92 -9.27
N ASN A 53 47.14 -0.35 -8.96
CA ASN A 53 48.23 -0.19 -9.93
C ASN A 53 49.22 -1.37 -10.07
N THR A 54 49.00 -2.50 -9.40
CA THR A 54 49.78 -3.71 -9.70
C THR A 54 49.22 -4.39 -10.94
N LYS A 55 49.87 -4.11 -12.08
CA LYS A 55 49.69 -4.82 -13.36
C LYS A 55 49.50 -6.32 -13.12
N SER A 56 48.33 -6.80 -13.53
CA SER A 56 48.03 -8.23 -13.68
C SER A 56 49.15 -8.90 -14.47
N LEU A 57 49.89 -9.80 -13.83
CA LEU A 57 50.87 -10.63 -14.51
C LEU A 57 50.12 -11.80 -15.14
N THR A 58 49.96 -11.72 -16.46
CA THR A 58 49.55 -12.84 -17.32
C THR A 58 50.45 -14.05 -17.05
N THR A 59 49.88 -15.10 -16.47
CA THR A 59 50.45 -16.45 -16.49
C THR A 59 50.49 -16.94 -17.94
N THR A 60 51.65 -16.82 -18.58
CA THR A 60 51.96 -17.60 -19.79
C THR A 60 52.62 -18.90 -19.35
N SER A 61 51.85 -19.98 -19.50
CA SER A 61 52.34 -21.35 -19.46
C SER A 61 53.09 -21.62 -20.75
N THR A 62 54.39 -21.90 -20.69
CA THR A 62 55.07 -22.72 -21.70
C THR A 62 56.24 -23.44 -21.05
N ALA A 63 56.11 -24.76 -20.99
CA ALA A 63 57.22 -25.67 -20.88
C ALA A 63 57.75 -26.00 -22.28
N VAL A 64 59.07 -26.29 -22.31
CA VAL A 64 59.81 -27.14 -23.26
C VAL A 64 60.62 -26.45 -24.40
N GLU A 65 61.96 -26.58 -24.23
CA GLU A 65 63.04 -26.82 -25.21
C GLU A 65 63.67 -25.71 -26.09
N GLN A 66 64.93 -25.35 -25.74
CA GLN A 66 66.18 -25.76 -26.43
C GLN A 66 67.16 -24.65 -26.86
N GLU A 67 68.43 -24.88 -26.46
CA GLU A 67 69.74 -24.50 -27.03
C GLU A 67 70.21 -23.02 -27.14
N ASN A 68 71.22 -22.72 -26.31
CA ASN A 68 72.58 -22.25 -26.64
C ASN A 68 72.75 -20.92 -27.41
N ILE A 69 73.41 -19.93 -26.77
CA ILE A 69 74.60 -19.19 -27.25
C ILE A 69 75.06 -18.19 -26.18
N ASP A 70 76.39 -18.13 -26.06
CA ASP A 70 77.23 -17.40 -25.11
C ASP A 70 77.22 -15.85 -25.16
N HIS A 71 77.65 -15.33 -24.01
CA HIS A 71 78.36 -14.07 -23.75
C HIS A 71 77.61 -12.71 -23.63
N SER A 72 77.72 -12.19 -22.41
CA SER A 72 78.07 -10.81 -22.07
C SER A 72 76.95 -9.75 -22.04
N SER A 73 76.32 -9.59 -20.87
CA SER A 73 76.35 -8.32 -20.13
C SER A 73 75.74 -8.52 -18.74
N LEU A 74 76.61 -8.47 -17.73
CA LEU A 74 76.25 -8.49 -16.32
C LEU A 74 75.70 -7.09 -15.97
N MET A 75 74.38 -6.91 -16.08
CA MET A 75 73.69 -5.81 -15.42
C MET A 75 72.90 -6.43 -14.27
N GLU A 76 73.40 -6.24 -13.05
CA GLU A 76 72.72 -6.61 -11.81
C GLU A 76 71.34 -5.93 -11.78
N ILE A 77 70.32 -6.66 -12.22
CA ILE A 77 68.95 -6.34 -11.87
C ILE A 77 68.80 -6.85 -10.44
N GLU A 78 68.86 -5.93 -9.49
CA GLU A 78 68.29 -6.12 -8.16
C GLU A 78 66.82 -6.53 -8.37
N HIS A 79 66.59 -7.84 -8.46
CA HIS A 79 65.28 -8.40 -8.25
C HIS A 79 64.96 -8.12 -6.79
N ALA A 80 64.30 -6.98 -6.56
CA ALA A 80 63.45 -6.81 -5.41
C ALA A 80 62.48 -8.00 -5.42
N ASN A 81 62.85 -9.05 -4.68
CA ASN A 81 61.95 -10.13 -4.30
C ASN A 81 60.87 -9.49 -3.44
N THR A 82 59.87 -8.87 -4.07
CA THR A 82 58.55 -8.67 -3.48
C THR A 82 57.93 -10.05 -3.36
N SER A 83 58.39 -10.77 -2.33
CA SER A 83 57.76 -11.98 -1.83
C SER A 83 56.45 -11.54 -1.18
N TYR A 84 55.44 -11.24 -2.01
CA TYR A 84 54.06 -11.18 -1.55
C TYR A 84 53.75 -12.56 -1.01
N SER A 85 53.64 -12.65 0.32
CA SER A 85 53.34 -13.89 1.03
C SER A 85 52.15 -14.57 0.35
N SER A 86 52.29 -15.85 -0.03
CA SER A 86 51.23 -16.64 -0.66
C SER A 86 49.94 -16.69 0.17
N THR A 87 50.02 -16.35 1.46
CA THR A 87 48.89 -16.13 2.35
C THR A 87 48.01 -14.97 1.89
N HIS A 88 48.58 -13.86 1.40
CA HIS A 88 47.82 -12.65 1.06
C HIS A 88 46.94 -12.83 -0.20
N ILE A 89 47.41 -13.62 -1.16
CA ILE A 89 46.63 -13.96 -2.37
C ILE A 89 45.48 -14.90 -2.00
N ASN A 90 45.72 -15.87 -1.12
CA ASN A 90 44.69 -16.77 -0.63
C ASN A 90 43.61 -16.03 0.19
N ASP A 91 44.02 -15.07 1.03
CA ASP A 91 43.10 -14.22 1.78
C ASP A 91 42.21 -13.38 0.83
N LEU A 92 42.77 -12.88 -0.27
CA LEU A 92 42.02 -12.15 -1.29
C LEU A 92 40.97 -13.05 -1.98
N PHE A 93 41.33 -14.29 -2.31
CA PHE A 93 40.39 -15.24 -2.90
C PHE A 93 39.26 -15.63 -1.94
N VAL A 94 39.56 -15.76 -0.65
CA VAL A 94 38.55 -15.99 0.39
C VAL A 94 37.59 -14.81 0.47
N GLU A 95 38.09 -13.58 0.45
CA GLU A 95 37.26 -12.38 0.53
C GLU A 95 36.42 -12.15 -0.74
N LEU A 96 37.00 -12.43 -1.91
CA LEU A 96 36.27 -12.39 -3.18
C LEU A 96 35.12 -13.41 -3.21
N ARG A 97 35.32 -14.61 -2.64
CA ARG A 97 34.27 -15.63 -2.53
C ARG A 97 33.14 -15.14 -1.62
N LYS A 98 33.46 -14.55 -0.46
CA LYS A 98 32.46 -13.95 0.44
C LYS A 98 31.67 -12.82 -0.26
N CYS A 99 32.35 -11.97 -1.03
CA CYS A 99 31.69 -10.94 -1.85
C CYS A 99 30.68 -11.53 -2.82
N TYR A 100 31.05 -12.63 -3.50
CA TYR A 100 30.17 -13.27 -4.48
C TYR A 100 28.95 -13.93 -3.82
N GLU A 101 29.13 -14.58 -2.67
CA GLU A 101 28.04 -15.14 -1.88
C GLU A 101 27.08 -14.04 -1.41
N LEU A 102 27.62 -12.91 -0.94
CA LEU A 102 26.80 -11.76 -0.55
C LEU A 102 26.02 -11.18 -1.73
N LEU A 103 26.68 -10.97 -2.87
CA LEU A 103 26.03 -10.46 -4.07
C LEU A 103 24.88 -11.36 -4.49
N THR A 104 25.05 -12.68 -4.38
CA THR A 104 24.01 -13.67 -4.67
C THR A 104 22.82 -13.52 -3.71
N ILE A 105 23.08 -13.40 -2.41
CA ILE A 105 22.03 -13.19 -1.39
C ILE A 105 21.28 -11.87 -1.63
N LEU A 106 22.00 -10.78 -1.89
CA LEU A 106 21.43 -9.46 -2.17
C LEU A 106 20.58 -9.48 -3.44
N THR A 107 21.05 -10.16 -4.49
CA THR A 107 20.31 -10.30 -5.75
C THR A 107 19.02 -11.10 -5.54
N GLN A 108 19.05 -12.18 -4.77
CA GLN A 108 17.85 -12.94 -4.41
C GLN A 108 16.89 -12.15 -3.51
N GLY A 109 17.43 -11.35 -2.58
CA GLY A 109 16.64 -10.43 -1.75
C GLY A 109 15.93 -9.37 -2.60
N ALA A 110 16.64 -8.75 -3.54
CA ALA A 110 16.07 -7.78 -4.47
C ALA A 110 14.98 -8.41 -5.35
N GLN A 111 15.20 -9.62 -5.87
CA GLN A 111 14.20 -10.33 -6.66
C GLN A 111 12.94 -10.66 -5.86
N THR A 112 13.12 -11.08 -4.60
CA THR A 112 11.99 -11.35 -3.69
C THR A 112 11.20 -10.07 -3.42
N SER A 113 11.89 -8.96 -3.14
CA SER A 113 11.27 -7.65 -2.93
C SER A 113 10.49 -7.16 -4.16
N LEU A 114 11.02 -7.40 -5.36
CA LEU A 114 10.35 -7.07 -6.61
C LEU A 114 9.08 -7.91 -6.80
N ASN A 115 9.15 -9.21 -6.51
CA ASN A 115 8.00 -10.10 -6.57
C ASN A 115 6.91 -9.69 -5.56
N ASP A 116 7.29 -9.31 -4.34
CA ASP A 116 6.36 -8.80 -3.33
C ASP A 116 5.71 -7.48 -3.76
N THR A 117 6.47 -6.57 -4.36
CA THR A 117 5.95 -5.31 -4.91
C THR A 117 4.89 -5.58 -5.99
N ASN A 118 5.16 -6.52 -6.90
CA ASN A 118 4.21 -6.91 -7.93
C ASN A 118 2.95 -7.58 -7.35
N ARG A 119 3.11 -8.43 -6.33
CA ARG A 119 1.98 -9.06 -5.62
C ARG A 119 1.10 -7.99 -4.97
N LEU A 120 1.69 -7.08 -4.21
CA LEU A 120 0.98 -5.99 -3.53
C LEU A 120 0.27 -5.07 -4.54
N ASN A 121 0.89 -4.77 -5.67
CA ASN A 121 0.26 -3.97 -6.72
C ASN A 121 -0.98 -4.68 -7.31
N THR A 122 -0.90 -6.00 -7.48
CA THR A 122 -2.04 -6.82 -7.94
C THR A 122 -3.16 -6.86 -6.89
N GLU A 123 -2.82 -7.03 -5.62
CA GLU A 123 -3.79 -6.99 -4.51
C GLU A 123 -4.47 -5.61 -4.41
N LEU A 124 -3.71 -4.52 -4.61
CA LEU A 124 -4.24 -3.16 -4.63
C LEU A 124 -5.24 -2.95 -5.76
N LEU A 125 -4.93 -3.44 -6.97
CA LEU A 125 -5.88 -3.42 -8.09
C LEU A 125 -7.14 -4.25 -7.78
N HIS A 126 -6.97 -5.41 -7.17
CA HIS A 126 -8.09 -6.27 -6.78
C HIS A 126 -8.98 -5.62 -5.70
N LEU A 127 -8.42 -4.87 -4.76
CA LEU A 127 -9.15 -4.13 -3.73
C LEU A 127 -9.84 -2.86 -4.26
N ASN A 128 -9.32 -2.25 -5.32
CA ASN A 128 -9.92 -1.06 -5.91
C ASN A 128 -11.32 -1.34 -6.49
N ASN A 129 -11.51 -2.51 -7.13
CA ASN A 129 -12.79 -2.92 -7.71
C ASN A 129 -13.95 -3.00 -6.68
N PRO A 130 -13.85 -3.74 -5.57
CA PRO A 130 -14.90 -3.77 -4.55
C PRO A 130 -15.09 -2.41 -3.89
N MET A 131 -14.04 -1.58 -3.76
CA MET A 131 -14.18 -0.22 -3.22
C MET A 131 -15.10 0.64 -4.09
N THR A 132 -14.94 0.59 -5.42
CA THR A 132 -15.87 1.30 -6.33
C THR A 132 -17.30 0.74 -6.27
N GLY A 133 -17.45 -0.58 -6.07
CA GLY A 133 -18.74 -1.24 -5.88
C GLY A 133 -19.45 -0.75 -4.62
N ILE A 134 -18.74 -0.73 -3.49
CA ILE A 134 -19.25 -0.20 -2.21
C ILE A 134 -19.62 1.28 -2.36
N HIS A 135 -18.80 2.07 -3.06
CA HIS A 135 -19.11 3.48 -3.29
C HIS A 135 -20.42 3.68 -4.06
N LYS A 136 -20.66 2.88 -5.10
CA LYS A 136 -21.95 2.88 -5.83
C LYS A 136 -23.11 2.45 -4.92
N GLN A 137 -22.94 1.38 -4.15
CA GLN A 137 -23.94 0.89 -3.22
C GLN A 137 -24.25 1.87 -2.09
N LEU A 138 -23.33 2.77 -1.73
CA LEU A 138 -23.55 3.82 -0.74
C LEU A 138 -24.29 5.03 -1.33
N ASN A 139 -24.05 5.35 -2.61
CA ASN A 139 -24.67 6.51 -3.25
C ASN A 139 -26.17 6.30 -3.52
N GLU A 140 -26.61 5.08 -3.80
CA GLU A 140 -28.03 4.75 -4.02
C GLU A 140 -28.92 5.01 -2.78
N PRO A 141 -28.64 4.47 -1.58
CA PRO A 141 -29.43 4.76 -0.39
C PRO A 141 -29.33 6.23 0.01
N LYS A 142 -28.20 6.91 -0.25
CA LYS A 142 -28.07 8.35 -0.01
C LYS A 142 -29.07 9.13 -0.86
N LYS A 143 -29.24 8.76 -2.13
CA LYS A 143 -30.27 9.34 -3.01
C LYS A 143 -31.66 9.05 -2.49
N ASN A 144 -31.94 7.82 -2.09
CA ASN A 144 -33.25 7.44 -1.54
C ASN A 144 -33.59 8.22 -0.26
N ILE A 145 -32.61 8.44 0.64
CA ILE A 145 -32.79 9.28 1.84
C ILE A 145 -33.17 10.70 1.44
N THR A 146 -32.48 11.30 0.47
CA THR A 146 -32.83 12.67 0.02
C THR A 146 -34.22 12.74 -0.61
N GLU A 147 -34.67 11.70 -1.33
CA GLU A 147 -36.02 11.63 -1.87
C GLU A 147 -37.08 11.49 -0.76
N ILE A 148 -36.80 10.68 0.26
CA ILE A 148 -37.66 10.51 1.43
C ILE A 148 -37.75 11.82 2.23
N ASP A 149 -36.64 12.51 2.46
CA ASP A 149 -36.62 13.79 3.18
C ASP A 149 -37.47 14.85 2.45
N ASN A 150 -37.37 14.92 1.13
CA ASN A 150 -38.21 15.80 0.31
C ASN A 150 -39.70 15.44 0.40
N TYR A 151 -40.02 14.14 0.43
CA TYR A 151 -41.40 13.67 0.59
C TYR A 151 -41.96 14.01 1.97
N ILE A 152 -41.17 13.83 3.03
CA ILE A 152 -41.54 14.20 4.41
C ILE A 152 -41.77 15.72 4.50
N ALA A 153 -40.89 16.54 3.92
CA ALA A 153 -41.06 17.99 3.90
C ALA A 153 -42.37 18.40 3.21
N THR A 154 -42.74 17.71 2.12
CA THR A 154 -44.01 17.95 1.41
C THR A 154 -45.22 17.56 2.27
N ILE A 155 -45.16 16.42 2.95
CA ILE A 155 -46.21 16.01 3.90
C ILE A 155 -46.36 17.04 5.01
N GLY A 156 -45.25 17.51 5.58
CA GLY A 156 -45.26 18.52 6.64
C GLY A 156 -45.98 19.80 6.22
N ALA A 157 -45.65 20.34 5.05
CA ALA A 157 -46.32 21.52 4.50
C ALA A 157 -47.83 21.29 4.26
N ASN A 158 -48.21 20.11 3.75
CA ASN A 158 -49.61 19.77 3.55
C ASN A 158 -50.37 19.64 4.87
N GLN A 159 -49.74 19.07 5.90
CA GLN A 159 -50.33 18.96 7.23
C GLN A 159 -50.55 20.33 7.88
N GLU A 160 -49.59 21.25 7.74
CA GLU A 160 -49.73 22.63 8.21
C GLU A 160 -50.90 23.34 7.53
N ARG A 161 -51.01 23.20 6.20
CA ARG A 161 -52.14 23.75 5.43
C ARG A 161 -53.49 23.20 5.88
N LEU A 162 -53.59 21.88 6.07
CA LEU A 162 -54.83 21.26 6.55
C LEU A 162 -55.19 21.72 7.97
N GLN A 163 -54.21 21.92 8.85
CA GLN A 163 -54.45 22.50 10.18
C GLN A 163 -54.97 23.94 10.08
N GLN A 164 -54.43 24.74 9.17
CA GLN A 164 -54.91 26.09 8.91
C GLN A 164 -56.36 26.07 8.40
N ASP A 165 -56.67 25.24 7.41
CA ASP A 165 -58.03 25.10 6.86
C ASP A 165 -59.04 24.64 7.92
N LEU A 166 -58.65 23.69 8.78
CA LEU A 166 -59.47 23.23 9.91
C LEU A 166 -59.72 24.35 10.94
N SER A 167 -58.71 25.14 11.26
CA SER A 167 -58.85 26.27 12.19
C SER A 167 -59.80 27.33 11.64
N TYR A 168 -59.70 27.64 10.35
CA TYR A 168 -60.58 28.57 9.65
C TYR A 168 -62.03 28.05 9.60
N ALA A 169 -62.21 26.76 9.29
CA ALA A 169 -63.54 26.14 9.28
C ALA A 169 -64.19 26.16 10.68
N ARG A 170 -63.42 25.90 11.75
CA ARG A 170 -63.92 26.01 13.13
C ARG A 170 -64.36 27.42 13.47
N GLN A 171 -63.55 28.42 13.13
CA GLN A 171 -63.92 29.82 13.32
C GLN A 171 -65.23 30.18 12.59
N LYS A 172 -65.39 29.74 11.34
CA LYS A 172 -66.62 29.97 10.57
C LYS A 172 -67.85 29.30 11.18
N ILE A 173 -67.69 28.10 11.74
CA ILE A 173 -68.77 27.41 12.46
C ILE A 173 -69.17 28.20 13.71
N GLU A 174 -68.20 28.68 14.49
CA GLU A 174 -68.46 29.51 15.66
C GLU A 174 -69.17 30.82 15.30
N GLU A 175 -68.74 31.50 14.23
CA GLU A 175 -69.41 32.70 13.71
C GLU A 175 -70.88 32.42 13.37
N ILE A 176 -71.18 31.32 12.68
CA ILE A 176 -72.56 30.94 12.31
C ILE A 176 -73.39 30.61 13.56
N GLN A 177 -72.82 29.87 14.53
CA GLN A 177 -73.50 29.52 15.77
C GLN A 177 -73.85 30.76 16.60
N ASN A 178 -72.96 31.75 16.64
CA ASN A 178 -73.18 32.99 17.37
C ASN A 178 -74.23 33.88 16.67
N VAL A 179 -74.24 33.96 15.34
CA VAL A 179 -75.26 34.71 14.57
C VAL A 179 -76.66 34.06 14.71
N SER A 180 -76.74 32.75 14.93
CA SER A 180 -78.03 32.06 15.14
C SER A 180 -78.68 32.34 16.50
N TYR A 181 -77.92 32.74 17.52
CA TYR A 181 -78.45 32.96 18.87
C TYR A 181 -78.96 34.39 19.11
N ASP A 182 -78.55 35.36 18.28
CA ASP A 182 -79.01 36.76 18.33
C ASP A 182 -80.41 36.98 17.68
N GLY A 183 -81.14 35.90 17.42
CA GLY A 183 -82.60 35.96 17.27
C GLY A 183 -83.14 36.50 15.95
N ASN A 184 -82.37 36.51 14.85
CA ASN A 184 -82.89 36.98 13.57
C ASN A 184 -82.34 36.23 12.34
N LEU A 185 -82.65 34.93 12.22
CA LEU A 185 -82.54 34.20 10.96
C LEU A 185 -83.93 33.72 10.51
N ILE A 186 -84.65 34.61 9.82
CA ILE A 186 -85.88 34.29 9.09
C ILE A 186 -85.48 33.47 7.85
N TRP A 187 -85.58 32.15 7.93
CA TRP A 187 -85.65 31.30 6.74
C TRP A 187 -87.02 31.49 6.07
N ARG A 188 -87.14 32.43 5.13
CA ARG A 188 -88.24 32.36 4.15
C ARG A 188 -87.93 31.24 3.17
N VAL A 189 -88.32 30.03 3.53
CA VAL A 189 -88.63 29.01 2.52
C VAL A 189 -89.98 29.41 1.94
N THR A 190 -89.97 30.22 0.88
CA THR A 190 -91.17 30.41 0.06
C THR A 190 -91.50 29.08 -0.59
N SER A 191 -92.58 28.45 -0.10
CA SER A 191 -93.25 27.32 -0.72
C SER A 191 -93.58 27.64 -2.19
N VAL A 192 -92.87 27.02 -3.13
CA VAL A 192 -93.34 26.87 -4.52
C VAL A 192 -94.16 25.58 -4.58
N SER A 193 -95.31 25.61 -3.93
CA SER A 193 -96.34 24.58 -4.03
C SER A 193 -97.61 25.15 -3.43
N ASP A 194 -98.24 26.07 -4.16
CA ASP A 194 -99.69 26.23 -4.25
C ASP A 194 -100.01 27.57 -4.91
N LYS A 195 -100.45 27.47 -6.16
CA LYS A 195 -101.33 28.35 -6.94
C LYS A 195 -100.82 28.48 -8.37
N THR A 196 -101.37 27.67 -9.26
CA THR A 196 -102.38 28.16 -10.22
C THR A 196 -103.23 27.00 -10.76
N PRO A 197 -104.46 27.28 -11.18
CA PRO A 197 -105.64 26.46 -10.96
C PRO A 197 -106.01 25.58 -12.16
N ASN A 198 -106.88 24.60 -11.89
CA ASN A 198 -107.80 24.04 -12.90
C ASN A 198 -108.41 25.17 -13.74
N ALA A 199 -108.19 25.14 -15.04
CA ALA A 199 -109.06 25.73 -16.04
C ALA A 199 -109.38 24.64 -17.07
N LYS A 200 -110.68 24.54 -17.36
CA LYS A 200 -111.35 23.57 -18.24
C LYS A 200 -110.72 23.43 -19.61
#